data_AF-A0A521R626-F1
#
_entry.id   AF-A0A521R626-F1
#
_cell.length_a   1.000
_cell.length_b   1.000
_cell.length_c   1.000
_cell.angle_alpha   90.00
_cell.angle_beta   90.00
_cell.angle_gamma   90.00
#
_symmetry.space_group_name_H-M   'P 1'
#
loop_
_entity.id
_entity.type
_entity.pdbx_description
1 polymer ?
#
loop_
_entity_poly.entity_id
_entity_poly.type
_entity_poly.pdbx_seq_one_letter_code
_entity_poly.pdbx_strand_id
1 'polypeptide(L)'
;MINPKFLSLLLSVFLAGISGCASRSVLLVHPQSGATVKCGAAGAGIMAGGAGSFVEECLKKYESQGYLSVEELTPAQRADLERRNVLPKPEPPTFRMGY
;
A
#
# COMPACT_ATOMS: atom_id res chain seq x y z
N MET A 1 23.08 25.21 -29.90
CA MET A 1 23.44 25.85 -28.62
C MET A 1 22.29 25.64 -27.64
N ILE A 2 22.44 24.73 -26.67
CA ILE A 2 21.43 24.48 -25.64
C ILE A 2 21.48 25.62 -24.63
N ASN A 3 20.34 26.25 -24.37
CA ASN A 3 20.25 27.39 -23.46
C ASN A 3 20.47 26.91 -22.02
N PRO A 4 21.48 27.44 -21.29
CA PRO A 4 21.81 26.99 -19.94
C PRO A 4 20.63 27.17 -18.96
N LYS A 5 19.75 28.15 -19.22
CA LYS A 5 18.52 28.33 -18.42
C LYS A 5 17.51 27.19 -18.64
N PHE A 6 17.45 26.63 -19.85
CA PHE A 6 16.58 25.51 -20.18
C PHE A 6 17.10 24.19 -19.58
N LEU A 7 18.42 24.00 -19.58
CA LEU A 7 19.06 22.86 -18.93
C LEU A 7 18.85 22.87 -17.40
N SER A 8 18.96 24.05 -16.78
CA SER A 8 18.71 24.22 -15.33
C SER A 8 17.25 23.91 -14.95
N LEU A 9 16.30 24.25 -15.82
CA LEU A 9 14.87 24.04 -15.58
C LEU A 9 14.47 22.57 -15.76
N LEU A 10 15.09 21.87 -16.71
CA LEU A 10 14.94 20.42 -16.86
C LEU A 10 15.54 19.67 -15.66
N LEU A 11 16.71 20.10 -15.18
CA LEU A 11 17.36 19.45 -14.03
C LEU A 11 16.55 19.63 -12.74
N SER A 12 15.95 20.81 -12.51
CA SER A 12 15.11 21.05 -11.32
C SER A 12 13.82 20.24 -11.33
N VAL A 13 13.18 20.10 -12.50
CA VAL A 13 12.00 19.24 -12.67
C VAL A 13 12.36 17.77 -12.50
N PHE A 14 13.52 17.33 -13.02
CA PHE A 14 13.98 15.96 -12.87
C PHE A 14 14.26 15.63 -11.40
N LEU A 15 14.96 16.51 -10.66
CA LEU A 15 15.23 16.37 -9.23
C LEU A 15 13.95 16.37 -8.38
N ALA A 16 12.94 17.17 -8.74
CA ALA A 16 11.64 17.16 -8.07
C ALA A 16 10.82 15.88 -8.37
N GLY A 17 11.03 15.23 -9.51
CA GLY A 17 10.33 13.99 -9.87
C GLY A 17 10.82 12.74 -9.12
N ILE A 18 12.05 12.76 -8.59
CA ILE A 18 12.66 11.61 -7.88
C ILE A 18 12.35 11.61 -6.37
N SER A 19 11.83 12.71 -5.82
CA SER A 19 11.48 12.81 -4.38
C SER A 19 10.15 12.14 -4.02
N GLY A 20 9.37 11.68 -5.01
CA GLY A 20 8.11 10.98 -4.77
C GLY A 20 8.36 9.58 -4.23
N CYS A 21 8.17 9.38 -2.92
CA CYS A 21 8.07 8.06 -2.29
C CYS A 21 6.58 7.71 -2.14
N ALA A 22 6.08 6.78 -2.95
CA ALA A 22 4.72 6.27 -2.80
C ALA A 22 4.77 4.95 -2.01
N SER A 23 4.15 4.95 -0.83
CA SER A 23 3.97 3.76 -0.02
C SER A 23 2.48 3.46 0.12
N ARG A 24 2.05 2.26 -0.26
CA ARG A 24 0.68 1.78 -0.09
C ARG A 24 0.74 0.39 0.53
N SER A 25 -0.01 0.18 1.61
CA SER A 25 -0.15 -1.14 2.22
C SER A 25 -1.58 -1.38 2.67
N VAL A 26 -2.09 -2.58 2.44
CA VAL A 26 -3.41 -3.05 2.86
C VAL A 26 -3.23 -4.38 3.57
N LEU A 27 -3.92 -4.55 4.69
CA LEU A 27 -3.91 -5.79 5.45
C LEU A 27 -5.17 -6.58 5.15
N LEU A 28 -4.99 -7.87 4.91
CA LEU A 28 -6.04 -8.85 4.64
C LEU A 28 -6.04 -9.94 5.71
N VAL A 29 -7.21 -10.49 6.01
CA VAL A 29 -7.45 -11.54 7.00
C VAL A 29 -8.29 -12.66 6.38
N HIS A 30 -7.88 -13.91 6.59
CA HIS A 30 -8.69 -15.07 6.24
C HIS A 30 -9.64 -15.42 7.40
N PRO A 31 -10.98 -15.37 7.23
CA PRO A 31 -11.93 -15.45 8.33
C PRO A 31 -11.91 -16.80 9.07
N GLN A 32 -11.70 -17.92 8.36
CA GLN A 32 -11.68 -19.25 8.97
C GLN A 32 -10.38 -19.51 9.74
N SER A 33 -9.22 -19.40 9.10
CA SER A 33 -7.93 -19.70 9.70
C SER A 33 -7.37 -18.60 10.60
N GLY A 34 -7.80 -17.34 10.42
CA GLY A 34 -7.20 -16.18 11.07
C GLY A 34 -5.84 -15.77 10.48
N ALA A 35 -5.42 -16.38 9.38
CA ALA A 35 -4.17 -16.02 8.70
C ALA A 35 -4.25 -14.58 8.18
N THR A 36 -3.18 -13.81 8.35
CA THR A 36 -3.09 -12.42 7.91
C THR A 36 -2.04 -12.26 6.82
N VAL A 37 -2.31 -11.37 5.88
CA VAL A 37 -1.40 -11.03 4.79
C VAL A 37 -1.37 -9.53 4.60
N LYS A 38 -0.18 -8.97 4.44
CA LYS A 38 0.00 -7.55 4.14
C LYS A 38 0.40 -7.37 2.68
N CYS A 39 -0.51 -6.82 1.88
CA CYS A 39 -0.23 -6.41 0.51
C CYS A 39 0.30 -4.98 0.53
N GLY A 40 1.61 -4.80 0.39
CA GLY A 40 2.22 -3.48 0.39
C GLY A 40 3.34 -3.35 -0.63
N ALA A 41 3.45 -2.16 -1.20
CA ALA A 41 4.54 -1.76 -2.06
C ALA A 41 4.98 -0.34 -1.73
N ALA A 42 6.30 -0.13 -1.81
CA ALA A 42 6.91 1.17 -1.70
C ALA A 42 7.80 1.39 -2.94
N GLY A 43 7.72 2.58 -3.53
CA GLY A 43 8.53 2.94 -4.70
C GLY A 43 8.95 4.40 -4.63
N ALA A 44 10.15 4.68 -5.16
CA ALA A 44 10.70 6.02 -5.28
C ALA A 44 10.85 6.42 -6.77
N GLY A 45 10.69 7.70 -7.09
CA GLY A 45 10.83 8.23 -8.45
C GLY A 45 9.90 7.53 -9.45
N ILE A 46 10.44 7.10 -10.60
CA ILE A 46 9.64 6.43 -11.65
C ILE A 46 8.95 5.13 -11.18
N MET A 47 9.47 4.47 -10.14
CA MET A 47 8.89 3.24 -9.59
C MET A 47 7.70 3.52 -8.66
N ALA A 48 7.52 4.76 -8.20
CA ALA A 48 6.39 5.16 -7.36
C ALA A 48 5.04 4.94 -8.08
N GLY A 49 5.01 5.10 -9.40
CA GLY A 49 3.81 4.89 -10.22
C GLY A 49 3.33 3.43 -10.25
N GLY A 50 4.24 2.47 -10.11
CA GLY A 50 3.92 1.03 -10.16
C GLY A 50 3.46 0.45 -8.81
N ALA A 51 3.74 1.13 -7.70
CA ALA A 51 3.43 0.63 -6.37
C ALA A 51 1.92 0.34 -6.17
N GLY A 52 1.03 1.10 -6.82
CA GLY A 52 -0.40 0.84 -6.80
C GLY A 52 -0.78 -0.49 -7.44
N SER A 53 -0.26 -0.78 -8.64
CA SER A 53 -0.57 -2.00 -9.39
C SER A 53 -0.08 -3.27 -8.69
N PHE A 54 1.08 -3.23 -8.02
CA PHE A 54 1.57 -4.35 -7.21
C PHE A 54 0.64 -4.66 -6.03
N VAL A 55 0.12 -3.63 -5.37
CA VAL A 55 -0.84 -3.80 -4.28
C VAL A 55 -2.14 -4.39 -4.81
N GLU A 56 -2.66 -3.88 -5.93
CA GLU A 56 -3.89 -4.40 -6.54
C GLU A 56 -3.77 -5.85 -6.98
N GLU A 57 -2.64 -6.25 -7.58
CA GLU A 57 -2.41 -7.64 -7.96
C GLU A 57 -2.32 -8.57 -6.74
N CYS A 58 -1.64 -8.12 -5.68
CA CYS A 58 -1.61 -8.83 -4.41
C CYS A 58 -3.02 -8.98 -3.81
N LEU A 59 -3.81 -7.90 -3.77
CA LEU A 59 -5.19 -7.92 -3.28
C LEU A 59 -6.02 -8.95 -4.04
N LYS A 60 -6.06 -8.86 -5.38
CA LYS A 60 -6.82 -9.77 -6.24
C LYS A 60 -6.44 -11.23 -6.03
N LYS A 61 -5.15 -11.51 -5.83
CA LYS A 61 -4.66 -12.86 -5.56
C LYS A 61 -5.23 -13.40 -4.25
N TYR A 62 -5.18 -12.64 -3.15
CA TYR A 62 -5.63 -13.12 -1.85
C TYR A 62 -7.15 -13.06 -1.67
N GLU A 63 -7.85 -12.12 -2.29
CA GLU A 63 -9.31 -12.11 -2.41
C GLU A 63 -9.81 -13.39 -3.08
N SER A 64 -9.16 -13.85 -4.16
CA SER A 64 -9.49 -15.12 -4.80
C SER A 64 -9.28 -16.36 -3.90
N GLN A 65 -8.51 -16.21 -2.82
CA GLN A 65 -8.25 -17.24 -1.81
C GLN A 65 -9.16 -17.08 -0.58
N GLY A 66 -10.12 -16.16 -0.60
CA GLY A 66 -11.07 -15.96 0.50
C GLY A 66 -10.54 -15.08 1.64
N TYR A 67 -9.45 -14.36 1.42
CA TYR A 67 -9.03 -13.30 2.35
C TYR A 67 -9.89 -12.06 2.14
N LEU A 68 -10.20 -11.37 3.24
CA LEU A 68 -11.01 -10.15 3.25
C LEU A 68 -10.24 -9.01 3.89
N SER A 69 -10.54 -7.78 3.50
CA SER A 69 -10.10 -6.64 4.30
C SER A 69 -10.75 -6.68 5.67
N VAL A 70 -10.14 -6.03 6.65
CA VAL A 70 -10.69 -6.00 8.01
C VAL A 70 -12.10 -5.39 7.99
N GLU A 71 -12.34 -4.39 7.14
CA GLU A 71 -13.61 -3.67 6.99
C GLU A 71 -14.73 -4.54 6.40
N GLU A 72 -14.40 -5.54 5.58
CA GLU A 72 -15.35 -6.45 4.93
C GLU A 72 -15.74 -7.65 5.78
N LEU A 73 -15.09 -7.85 6.94
CA LEU A 73 -15.47 -8.91 7.87
C LEU A 73 -16.87 -8.66 8.44
N THR A 74 -17.70 -9.70 8.44
CA THR A 74 -18.98 -9.66 9.16
C THR A 74 -18.74 -9.47 10.67
N PRO A 75 -19.68 -8.88 11.43
CA PRO A 75 -19.53 -8.69 12.87
C PRO A 75 -19.24 -10.00 13.62
N ALA A 76 -19.83 -11.11 13.17
CA ALA A 76 -19.60 -12.43 13.75
C ALA A 76 -18.17 -12.94 13.51
N GLN A 77 -17.66 -12.81 12.28
CA GLN A 77 -16.27 -13.18 11.95
C GLN A 77 -15.28 -12.31 12.71
N ARG A 78 -15.52 -11.00 12.79
CA ARG A 78 -14.70 -10.07 13.58
C ARG A 78 -14.65 -10.51 15.05
N ALA A 79 -15.80 -10.74 15.68
CA ALA A 79 -15.86 -11.14 17.09
C ALA A 79 -15.21 -12.51 17.35
N ASP A 80 -15.24 -13.42 16.39
CA ASP A 80 -14.54 -14.70 16.47
C ASP A 80 -13.02 -14.52 16.37
N LEU A 81 -12.54 -13.71 15.42
CA LEU A 81 -11.13 -13.38 15.25
C LEU A 81 -10.57 -12.57 16.45
N GLU A 82 -11.37 -11.69 17.05
CA GLU A 82 -11.04 -10.97 18.29
C GLU A 82 -10.93 -11.92 19.48
N ARG A 83 -11.90 -12.84 19.65
CA ARG A 83 -11.83 -13.89 20.69
C ARG A 83 -10.59 -14.75 20.56
N ARG A 84 -10.17 -15.04 19.33
CA ARG A 84 -8.94 -15.78 19.03
C ARG A 84 -7.67 -14.94 19.09
N ASN A 85 -7.76 -13.63 19.33
CA ASN A 85 -6.64 -12.67 19.33
C ASN A 85 -5.82 -12.70 18.01
N VAL A 86 -6.47 -12.97 16.88
CA VAL A 86 -5.82 -13.04 15.56
C VAL A 86 -6.02 -11.78 14.72
N LEU A 87 -6.93 -10.88 15.12
CA LEU A 87 -7.01 -9.57 14.48
C LEU A 87 -5.72 -8.79 14.77
N PRO A 88 -5.03 -8.29 13.73
CA PRO A 88 -3.89 -7.43 13.95
C PRO A 88 -4.36 -6.13 14.58
N LYS A 89 -3.59 -5.65 15.55
CA LYS A 89 -3.81 -4.34 16.16
C LYS A 89 -3.79 -3.30 15.03
N PRO A 90 -4.73 -2.34 14.98
CA PRO A 90 -4.71 -1.31 13.96
C PRO A 90 -3.32 -0.69 13.92
N GLU A 91 -2.63 -0.84 12.79
CA GLU A 91 -1.35 -0.18 12.59
C GLU A 91 -1.60 1.33 12.63
N PRO A 92 -0.74 2.10 13.30
CA PRO A 92 -0.86 3.56 13.25
C PRO A 92 -0.88 3.98 11.79
N PRO A 93 -1.75 4.93 11.40
CA PRO A 93 -1.82 5.39 10.02
C PRO A 93 -0.41 5.80 9.60
N THR A 94 0.17 5.09 8.63
CA THR A 94 1.43 5.49 8.03
C THR A 94 1.18 6.86 7.42
N PHE A 95 1.66 7.88 8.12
CA PHE A 95 1.43 9.28 7.83
C PHE A 95 1.74 9.51 6.34
N ARG A 96 0.70 9.78 5.55
CA ARG A 96 0.87 10.27 4.18
C ARG A 96 1.48 11.66 4.29
N MET A 97 2.80 11.75 4.38
CA MET A 97 3.49 13.00 4.09
C MET A 97 3.37 13.22 2.59
N GLY A 98 2.29 13.90 2.20
CA GLY A 98 2.26 14.62 0.94
C GLY A 98 3.35 15.68 1.00
N TYR A 99 4.33 15.53 0.13
CA TYR A 99 5.23 16.60 -0.28
C TYR A 99 4.96 16.86 -1.76
#